data_AF-A0A7C2ZK59-F1
#
_entry.id   AF-A0A7C2ZK59-F1
#
_cell.length_a   1.000
_cell.length_b   1.000
_cell.length_c   1.000
_cell.angle_alpha   90.00
_cell.angle_beta   90.00
_cell.angle_gamma   90.00
#
_symmetry.space_group_name_H-M   'P 1'
#
loop_
_entity.id
_entity.type
_entity.pdbx_description
1 polymer ?
#
loop_
_entity_poly.entity_id
_entity_poly.type
_entity_poly.pdbx_seq_one_letter_code
_entity_poly.pdbx_strand_id
1 'polypeptide(L)' 'MGVLGGIRLARGNCPECDAEIEVDDPVIREVVECPECGAELEVVEIEGERVKFSVVEMKGEDWGE' A
#
# COMPACT_ATOMS: atom_id res chain seq x y z
N MET A 1 7.01 21.20 -23.90
CA MET A 1 5.96 20.65 -23.03
C MET A 1 6.06 19.13 -23.07
N GLY A 2 6.63 18.51 -22.04
CA GLY A 2 6.65 17.05 -21.86
C GLY A 2 6.66 16.82 -20.37
N VAL A 3 5.57 16.23 -19.88
CA VAL A 3 5.20 16.20 -18.46
C VAL A 3 6.30 15.60 -17.59
N LEU A 4 6.61 16.32 -16.51
CA LEU A 4 7.48 15.91 -15.44
C LEU A 4 6.87 14.68 -14.74
N GLY A 5 7.57 13.55 -14.84
CA GLY A 5 7.61 12.45 -13.87
C GLY A 5 6.35 12.15 -13.04
N GLY A 6 5.25 11.76 -13.69
CA GLY A 6 4.19 11.01 -13.01
C GLY A 6 4.68 9.58 -12.81
N ILE A 7 4.89 9.17 -11.56
CA ILE A 7 5.17 7.78 -11.20
C ILE A 7 3.95 6.97 -11.65
N ARG A 8 4.11 6.12 -12.66
CA ARG A 8 3.00 5.28 -13.15
C ARG A 8 2.84 4.01 -12.34
N LEU A 9 3.95 3.43 -11.87
CA LEU A 9 3.97 2.13 -11.21
C LEU A 9 4.93 2.21 -10.03
N ALA A 10 4.51 1.69 -8.88
CA ALA A 10 5.37 1.49 -7.73
C ALA A 10 5.22 0.09 -7.16
N ARG A 11 6.28 -0.37 -6.51
CA ARG A 11 6.38 -1.70 -5.91
C ARG A 11 6.73 -1.63 -4.43
N GLY A 12 6.16 -2.52 -3.65
CA GLY A 12 6.48 -2.69 -2.24
C GLY A 12 6.17 -4.11 -1.79
N ASN A 13 6.64 -4.47 -0.61
CA ASN A 13 6.41 -5.79 -0.04
C ASN A 13 5.28 -5.73 1.00
N CYS A 14 4.43 -6.74 0.99
CA CYS A 14 3.41 -6.93 2.01
C CYS A 14 4.08 -7.17 3.38
N PRO A 15 3.80 -6.38 4.41
CA PRO A 15 4.37 -6.58 5.74
C PRO A 15 3.87 -7.85 6.46
N GLU A 16 2.82 -8.51 5.95
CA GLU A 16 2.22 -9.72 6.55
C GLU A 16 2.80 -11.02 5.98
N CYS A 17 3.09 -11.05 4.67
CA CYS A 17 3.49 -12.27 3.96
C CYS A 17 4.72 -12.09 3.06
N ASP A 18 5.35 -10.91 3.06
CA ASP A 18 6.50 -10.54 2.22
C ASP A 18 6.27 -10.57 0.69
N ALA A 19 5.03 -10.82 0.25
CA ALA A 19 4.66 -10.80 -1.17
C ALA A 19 4.96 -9.46 -1.84
N GLU A 20 5.46 -9.48 -3.07
CA GLU A 20 5.65 -8.26 -3.87
C GLU A 20 4.30 -7.78 -4.42
N ILE A 21 3.98 -6.52 -4.16
CA ILE A 21 2.75 -5.86 -4.60
C ILE A 21 3.14 -4.70 -5.51
N GLU A 22 2.54 -4.68 -6.71
CA GLU A 22 2.64 -3.59 -7.67
C GLU A 22 1.35 -2.76 -7.63
N VAL A 23 1.51 -1.43 -7.56
CA VAL A 23 0.41 -0.46 -7.51
C VAL A 23 0.60 0.55 -8.63
N ASP A 24 -0.44 0.72 -9.45
CA ASP A 24 -0.51 1.74 -10.51
C ASP A 24 -0.99 3.05 -9.89
N ASP A 25 -0.27 4.14 -10.17
CA ASP A 25 -0.54 5.49 -9.65
C ASP A 25 -0.79 5.52 -8.12
N PRO A 26 0.15 5.04 -7.29
CA PRO A 26 -0.08 4.89 -5.85
C PRO A 26 -0.41 6.23 -5.19
N VAL A 27 -1.34 6.22 -4.23
CA VAL A 27 -1.72 7.41 -3.45
C VAL A 27 -1.49 7.18 -1.96
N ILE A 28 -0.88 8.15 -1.27
CA ILE A 28 -0.73 8.10 0.19
C ILE A 28 -2.11 8.03 0.86
N ARG A 29 -2.27 7.10 1.81
CA ARG A 29 -3.54 6.71 2.48
C ARG A 29 -4.54 5.97 1.58
N GLU A 30 -4.10 5.47 0.44
CA GLU A 30 -4.87 4.49 -0.32
C GLU A 30 -4.77 3.12 0.35
N VAL A 31 -5.89 2.40 0.41
CA VAL A 31 -5.94 1.03 0.91
C VAL A 31 -5.95 0.08 -0.29
N VAL A 32 -4.99 -0.81 -0.33
CA VAL A 32 -4.87 -1.90 -1.31
C VAL A 32 -4.95 -3.24 -0.59
N GLU A 33 -5.50 -4.26 -1.23
CA GLU A 33 -5.55 -5.61 -0.69
C GLU A 33 -4.35 -6.42 -1.21
N CYS A 34 -3.67 -7.15 -0.32
CA CYS A 34 -2.62 -8.06 -0.74
C CYS A 34 -3.23 -9.27 -1.47
N PRO A 35 -2.88 -9.53 -2.75
CA PRO A 35 -3.47 -10.63 -3.51
C PRO A 35 -3.02 -12.03 -3.03
N GLU A 36 -1.98 -12.10 -2.18
CA GLU A 36 -1.45 -13.37 -1.68
C GLU A 36 -2.06 -13.78 -0.33
N CYS A 37 -2.14 -12.87 0.64
CA CYS A 37 -2.69 -13.17 1.97
C CYS A 37 -4.08 -12.58 2.25
N GLY A 38 -4.56 -11.64 1.41
CA GLY A 38 -5.83 -10.94 1.62
C GLY A 38 -5.80 -9.85 2.70
N ALA A 39 -4.62 -9.46 3.20
CA ALA A 39 -4.52 -8.37 4.17
C ALA A 39 -4.83 -7.01 3.53
N GLU A 40 -5.57 -6.17 4.25
CA GLU A 40 -5.80 -4.77 3.89
C GLU A 40 -4.55 -3.94 4.26
N LEU A 41 -3.99 -3.23 3.29
CA LEU A 41 -2.73 -2.50 3.42
C LEU A 41 -2.90 -1.03 3.02
N GLU A 42 -2.48 -0.10 3.87
CA GLU A 42 -2.47 1.33 3.57
C GLU A 42 -1.10 1.76 3.03
N VAL A 43 -1.09 2.53 1.94
CA VAL A 43 0.12 3.18 1.42
C VAL A 43 0.52 4.33 2.35
N VAL A 44 1.59 4.14 3.11
CA VAL A 44 2.08 5.14 4.09
C VAL A 44 3.21 6.01 3.55
N GLU A 45 3.92 5.57 2.51
CA GLU A 45 5.03 6.30 1.91
C GLU A 45 5.20 5.94 0.42
N ILE A 46 5.53 6.94 -0.39
CA ILE A 46 5.83 6.79 -1.83
C ILE A 46 7.16 7.50 -2.10
N GLU A 47 8.17 6.74 -2.54
CA GLU A 47 9.49 7.24 -2.92
C GLU A 47 9.82 6.82 -4.35
N GLY A 48 9.39 7.61 -5.33
CA GLY A 48 9.55 7.26 -6.74
C GLY A 48 8.73 6.00 -7.07
N GLU A 49 9.40 4.95 -7.57
CA GLU A 49 8.77 3.67 -7.91
C GLU A 49 8.69 2.69 -6.72
N ARG A 50 8.84 3.18 -5.48
CA ARG A 50 8.75 2.37 -4.26
C ARG A 50 7.61 2.85 -3.39
N VAL A 51 6.86 1.90 -2.85
CA VAL A 51 5.80 2.15 -1.87
C VAL A 51 6.10 1.38 -0.59
N LYS A 52 5.74 1.98 0.53
CA LYS A 52 5.65 1.26 1.81
C LYS A 52 4.20 1.10 2.19
N PHE A 53 3.90 -0.09 2.68
CA PHE A 53 2.59 -0.48 3.15
C PHE A 53 2.62 -0.61 4.67
N SER A 54 1.50 -0.27 5.31
CA SER A 54 1.20 -0.64 6.69
C SER A 54 -0.06 -1.49 6.69
N VAL A 55 -0.12 -2.51 7.55
CA VAL A 55 -1.36 -3.27 7.73
C VAL A 55 -2.42 -2.33 8.28
N VAL A 56 -3.58 -2.29 7.62
CA VAL A 56 -4.76 -1.65 8.19
C VAL A 56 -5.22 -2.57 9.31
N GLU A 57 -4.95 -2.17 10.54
CA GLU A 57 -5.54 -2.85 11.68
C GLU A 57 -7.05 -2.58 11.60
N MET A 58 -7.81 -3.57 11.13
CA MET A 58 -9.24 -3.63 11.38
C MET A 58 -9.37 -3.61 12.89
N LYS A 59 -9.64 -2.42 13.44
CA LYS A 59 -9.81 -2.16 14.87
C LYS A 59 -11.08 -2.90 15.31
N GLY A 60 -10.91 -4.19 15.48
CA GLY A 60 -11.96 -5.20 15.52
C GLY A 60 -11.90 -6.02 16.78
N GLU A 61 -11.28 -5.54 17.85
CA GLU A 61 -11.53 -6.01 19.22
C GLU A 61 -11.47 -4.78 20.14
N ASP A 62 -12.53 -4.57 20.93
CA ASP A 62 -12.67 -3.55 21.97
C ASP A 62 -13.09 -2.11 21.56
N TRP A 63 -14.17 -2.01 20.78
CA TRP A 63 -15.08 -0.86 20.91
C TRP A 63 -16.16 -1.19 21.94
N GLY A 64 -15.82 -1.22 23.22
CA GLY A 64 -16.79 -1.48 24.28
C GLY A 64 -16.23 -1.61 25.69
N GLU A 65 -15.97 -0.47 26.32
CA GLU A 65 -16.20 -0.21 27.74
C GLU A 65 -16.69 1.24 27.91
#